data_AF-A0A212QVI3-F1
#
_entry.id   AF-A0A212QVI3-F1
#
_cell.length_a   1.000
_cell.length_b   1.000
_cell.length_c   1.000
_cell.angle_alpha   90.00
_cell.angle_beta   90.00
_cell.angle_gamma   90.00
#
_symmetry.space_group_name_H-M   'P 1'
#
loop_
_entity.id
_entity.type
_entity.pdbx_description
1 polymer ?
#
loop_
_entity_poly.entity_id
_entity_poly.type
_entity_poly.pdbx_seq_one_letter_code
_entity_poly.pdbx_strand_id
1 'polypeptide(L)'
;RRARRRRRAWPSREAAAAHLRSRPLFAAWHPDAFKGYLEEGLLPSSDGQVVLAYPPEWEVHIFVNVPHDAWRFVPRIPVPTLVVRGASTDTFTADSEARFRRLKPDAHFAVIPGGHLFPMERPEETAALVREWLTRILRET
;
A
#
# COMPACT_ATOMS: atom_id res chain seq x y z
N ARG A 1 0.85 14.10 12.37
CA ARG A 1 2.09 14.70 12.96
C ARG A 1 3.39 14.13 12.36
N ARG A 2 3.55 12.81 12.20
CA ARG A 2 4.76 12.19 11.58
C ARG A 2 4.97 12.55 10.09
N ALA A 3 3.91 12.50 9.28
CA ALA A 3 3.97 12.83 7.84
C ALA A 3 4.60 14.21 7.55
N ARG A 4 4.24 15.23 8.33
CA ARG A 4 4.77 16.61 8.18
C ARG A 4 6.29 16.72 8.42
N ARG A 5 6.88 15.78 9.17
CA ARG A 5 8.33 15.75 9.48
C ARG A 5 9.08 14.77 8.57
N ARG A 6 8.43 14.22 7.54
CA ARG A 6 9.08 13.31 6.59
C ARG A 6 10.21 14.06 5.88
N ARG A 7 11.41 13.45 5.91
CA ARG A 7 12.55 13.94 5.13
C ARG A 7 12.15 13.92 3.65
N ARG A 8 12.36 15.05 2.98
CA ARG A 8 11.92 15.26 1.59
C ARG A 8 13.04 15.36 0.56
N ALA A 9 14.28 15.51 1.01
CA ALA A 9 15.44 15.77 0.16
C ALA A 9 16.67 14.96 0.60
N TRP A 10 17.47 14.54 -0.37
CA TRP A 10 18.72 13.80 -0.21
C TRP A 10 19.77 14.29 -1.20
N PRO A 11 21.07 14.19 -0.85
CA PRO A 11 22.14 14.64 -1.74
C PRO A 11 22.25 13.81 -3.03
N SER A 12 21.75 12.58 -3.04
CA SER A 12 21.70 11.73 -4.25
C SER A 12 20.66 10.62 -4.11
N ARG A 13 20.38 9.89 -5.20
CA ARG A 13 19.50 8.71 -5.19
C ARG A 13 20.05 7.60 -4.29
N GLU A 14 21.36 7.42 -4.26
CA GLU A 14 22.06 6.43 -3.42
C GLU A 14 21.89 6.78 -1.93
N ALA A 15 22.04 8.06 -1.58
CA ALA A 15 21.81 8.52 -0.21
C ALA A 15 20.34 8.36 0.22
N ALA A 16 19.39 8.59 -0.71
CA ALA A 16 17.98 8.31 -0.48
C ALA A 16 17.73 6.81 -0.27
N ALA A 17 18.31 5.97 -1.11
CA ALA A 17 18.19 4.51 -1.04
C ALA A 17 18.69 3.98 0.32
N ALA A 18 19.90 4.35 0.74
CA ALA A 18 20.47 3.94 2.02
C ALA A 18 19.59 4.39 3.20
N HIS A 19 19.14 5.65 3.19
CA HIS A 19 18.27 6.16 4.24
C HIS A 19 16.92 5.44 4.27
N LEU A 20 16.24 5.29 3.13
CA LEU A 20 14.92 4.66 3.06
C LEU A 20 15.00 3.18 3.45
N ARG A 21 16.00 2.44 2.94
CA ARG A 21 16.17 1.01 3.24
C ARG A 21 16.45 0.73 4.71
N SER A 22 17.02 1.69 5.45
CA SER A 22 17.20 1.58 6.91
C SER A 22 15.86 1.61 7.70
N ARG A 23 14.76 2.02 7.07
CA ARG A 23 13.46 2.13 7.73
C ARG A 23 12.70 0.80 7.62
N PRO A 24 12.10 0.28 8.71
CA PRO A 24 11.44 -1.03 8.71
C PRO A 24 10.41 -1.21 7.58
N LEU A 25 9.62 -0.17 7.27
CA LEU A 25 8.64 -0.21 6.20
C LEU A 25 9.24 -0.56 4.84
N PHE A 26 10.35 0.09 4.47
CA PHE A 26 11.00 -0.11 3.17
C PHE A 26 12.00 -1.27 3.18
N ALA A 27 12.50 -1.66 4.37
CA ALA A 27 13.38 -2.83 4.51
C ALA A 27 12.67 -4.12 4.07
N ALA A 28 11.36 -4.22 4.31
CA ALA A 28 10.53 -5.36 3.95
C ALA A 28 10.18 -5.44 2.45
N TRP A 29 10.34 -4.36 1.68
CA TRP A 29 9.93 -4.34 0.28
C TRP A 29 10.81 -5.24 -0.58
N HIS A 30 10.18 -5.84 -1.60
CA HIS A 30 10.87 -6.56 -2.66
C HIS A 30 11.90 -5.64 -3.35
N PRO A 31 13.10 -6.13 -3.71
CA PRO A 31 14.14 -5.31 -4.33
C PRO A 31 13.66 -4.51 -5.54
N ASP A 32 12.88 -5.13 -6.43
CA ASP A 32 12.38 -4.47 -7.64
C ASP A 32 11.32 -3.40 -7.33
N ALA A 33 10.44 -3.66 -6.36
CA ALA A 33 9.46 -2.67 -5.90
C ALA A 33 10.16 -1.46 -5.27
N PHE A 34 11.22 -1.69 -4.50
CA PHE A 34 12.02 -0.63 -3.90
C PHE A 34 12.81 0.16 -4.96
N LYS A 35 13.38 -0.52 -5.95
CA LYS A 35 14.06 0.10 -7.09
C LYS A 35 13.11 1.02 -7.87
N GLY A 36 11.95 0.52 -8.28
CA GLY A 36 10.95 1.33 -8.99
C GLY A 36 10.47 2.53 -8.19
N TYR A 37 10.32 2.39 -6.86
CA TYR A 37 10.02 3.52 -5.99
C TYR A 37 11.12 4.57 -5.93
N LEU A 38 12.39 4.16 -5.94
CA LEU A 38 13.49 5.10 -5.99
C LEU A 38 13.54 5.81 -7.34
N GLU A 39 13.32 5.10 -8.45
CA GLU A 39 13.34 5.64 -9.82
C GLU A 39 12.26 6.71 -10.01
N GLU A 40 11.00 6.35 -9.71
CA GLU A 40 9.83 7.19 -9.99
C GLU A 40 9.41 8.10 -8.81
N GLY A 41 9.76 7.71 -7.58
CA GLY A 41 9.40 8.45 -6.37
C GLY A 41 10.32 9.62 -6.03
N LEU A 42 11.40 9.81 -6.80
CA LEU A 42 12.40 10.86 -6.60
C LEU A 42 12.60 11.69 -7.87
N LEU A 43 12.56 13.01 -7.73
CA LEU A 43 12.81 13.98 -8.79
C LEU A 43 14.15 14.68 -8.57
N PRO A 44 14.88 15.07 -9.64
CA PRO A 44 16.06 15.91 -9.52
C PRO A 44 15.69 17.31 -9.02
N SER A 45 16.60 17.92 -8.25
CA SER A 45 16.54 19.30 -7.80
C SER A 45 17.64 20.13 -8.49
N SER A 46 17.50 21.45 -8.49
CA SER A 46 18.40 22.40 -9.17
C SER A 46 19.84 22.37 -8.66
N ASP A 47 20.08 21.81 -7.49
CA ASP A 47 21.36 21.73 -6.79
C ASP A 47 22.00 20.32 -6.86
N GLY A 48 21.54 19.47 -7.78
CA GLY A 48 22.03 18.09 -7.92
C GLY A 48 21.50 17.13 -6.85
N GLN A 49 20.66 17.61 -5.93
CA GLN A 49 19.94 16.77 -4.97
C GLN A 49 18.78 16.02 -5.64
N VAL A 50 18.18 15.12 -4.87
CA VAL A 50 16.88 14.52 -5.20
C VAL A 50 15.85 14.81 -4.13
N VAL A 51 14.61 15.02 -4.56
CA VAL A 51 13.47 15.31 -3.69
C VAL A 51 12.33 14.31 -3.92
N LEU A 52 11.47 14.10 -2.93
CA LEU A 52 10.26 13.29 -3.11
C LEU A 52 9.39 13.87 -4.22
N ALA A 53 9.03 13.04 -5.20
CA ALA A 53 8.06 13.39 -6.24
C ALA A 53 6.69 13.70 -5.64
N TYR A 54 6.36 13.04 -4.51
CA TYR A 54 5.13 13.25 -3.77
C TYR A 54 5.39 14.11 -2.51
N PRO A 55 4.94 15.38 -2.49
CA PRO A 55 5.19 16.28 -1.36
C PRO A 55 4.58 15.76 -0.05
N PRO A 56 5.28 15.84 1.10
CA PRO A 56 4.73 15.44 2.40
C PRO A 56 3.41 16.13 2.79
N GLU A 57 3.15 17.31 2.25
CA GLU A 57 1.92 18.08 2.46
C GLU A 57 0.68 17.32 1.96
N TRP A 58 0.81 16.59 0.84
CA TRP A 58 -0.27 15.76 0.32
C TRP A 58 -0.53 14.53 1.20
N GLU A 59 0.52 13.89 1.73
CA GLU A 59 0.38 12.81 2.70
C GLU A 59 -0.37 13.29 3.96
N VAL A 60 -0.03 14.48 4.45
CA VAL A 60 -0.75 15.11 5.57
C VAL A 60 -2.21 15.35 5.20
N HIS A 61 -2.48 15.89 4.01
CA HIS A 61 -3.84 16.16 3.54
C HIS A 61 -4.69 14.89 3.49
N ILE A 62 -4.15 13.76 3.01
CA ILE A 62 -4.86 12.48 3.01
C ILE A 62 -5.16 12.04 4.45
N PHE A 63 -4.16 12.04 5.33
CA PHE A 63 -4.33 11.51 6.69
C PHE A 63 -5.28 12.33 7.58
N VAL A 64 -5.48 13.62 7.32
CA VAL A 64 -6.46 14.42 8.08
C VAL A 64 -7.87 14.34 7.51
N ASN A 65 -8.05 13.84 6.29
CA ASN A 65 -9.34 13.77 5.60
C ASN A 65 -9.86 12.32 5.43
N VAL A 66 -9.39 11.37 6.25
CA VAL A 66 -9.84 9.98 6.18
C VAL A 66 -11.34 9.90 6.55
N PRO A 67 -12.20 9.31 5.72
CA PRO A 67 -13.62 9.20 6.01
C PRO A 67 -13.87 8.28 7.21
N HIS A 68 -14.61 8.78 8.20
CA HIS A 68 -14.94 8.05 9.42
C HIS A 68 -16.09 7.05 9.25
N ASP A 69 -16.81 7.13 8.13
CA ASP A 69 -18.07 6.44 7.87
C ASP A 69 -17.98 5.40 6.73
N ALA A 70 -16.77 5.10 6.24
CA ALA A 70 -16.54 4.24 5.07
C ALA A 70 -17.28 2.88 5.14
N TRP A 71 -17.40 2.31 6.35
CA TRP A 71 -18.10 1.04 6.59
C TRP A 71 -19.56 1.03 6.14
N ARG A 72 -20.25 2.18 6.11
CA ARG A 72 -21.65 2.27 5.66
C ARG A 72 -21.83 1.94 4.18
N PHE A 73 -20.75 2.02 3.40
CA PHE A 73 -20.75 1.78 1.97
C PHE A 73 -20.38 0.36 1.59
N VAL A 74 -19.78 -0.42 2.50
CA VAL A 74 -19.35 -1.81 2.22
C VAL A 74 -20.50 -2.69 1.72
N PRO A 75 -21.71 -2.70 2.34
CA PRO A 75 -22.83 -3.49 1.82
C PRO A 75 -23.36 -3.04 0.45
N ARG A 76 -22.96 -1.85 -0.02
CA ARG A 76 -23.46 -1.24 -1.27
C ARG A 76 -22.57 -1.53 -2.48
N ILE A 77 -21.50 -2.30 -2.32
CA ILE A 77 -20.59 -2.65 -3.42
C ILE A 77 -21.32 -3.63 -4.36
N PRO A 78 -21.61 -3.25 -5.62
CA PRO A 78 -22.49 -4.02 -6.51
C PRO A 78 -21.75 -5.06 -7.36
N VAL A 79 -20.43 -5.21 -7.17
CA VAL A 79 -19.57 -6.06 -7.98
C VAL A 79 -18.91 -7.17 -7.14
N PRO A 80 -18.51 -8.30 -7.76
CA PRO A 80 -17.66 -9.28 -7.10
C PRO A 80 -16.48 -8.59 -6.43
N THR A 81 -16.22 -8.93 -5.16
CA THR A 81 -15.23 -8.25 -4.34
C THR A 81 -14.23 -9.26 -3.80
N LEU A 82 -12.94 -8.95 -3.93
CA LEU A 82 -11.84 -9.60 -3.21
C LEU A 82 -11.24 -8.61 -2.23
N VAL A 83 -11.14 -9.02 -0.96
CA VAL A 83 -10.46 -8.27 0.09
C VAL A 83 -9.20 -9.01 0.48
N VAL A 84 -8.04 -8.37 0.30
CA VAL A 84 -6.74 -8.95 0.62
C VAL A 84 -6.08 -8.13 1.73
N ARG A 85 -5.50 -8.82 2.72
CA ARG A 85 -4.72 -8.17 3.78
C ARG A 85 -3.37 -8.83 4.00
N GLY A 86 -2.44 -8.06 4.57
CA GLY A 86 -1.20 -8.59 5.11
C GLY A 86 -1.46 -9.41 6.39
N ALA A 87 -0.71 -10.48 6.59
CA ALA A 87 -0.78 -11.31 7.79
C ALA A 87 -0.42 -10.54 9.07
N SER A 88 0.55 -9.62 8.98
CA SER A 88 1.07 -8.82 10.10
C SER A 88 0.71 -7.33 9.98
N THR A 89 -0.31 -6.97 9.20
CA THR A 89 -0.76 -5.58 9.08
C THR A 89 -1.33 -5.03 10.39
N ASP A 90 -1.04 -3.76 10.66
CA ASP A 90 -1.58 -2.97 11.76
C ASP A 90 -2.71 -2.02 11.32
N THR A 91 -3.05 -2.01 10.02
CA THR A 91 -3.98 -1.04 9.42
C THR A 91 -5.32 -1.68 9.08
N PHE A 92 -5.34 -2.73 8.25
CA PHE A 92 -6.55 -3.51 7.95
C PHE A 92 -6.46 -4.88 8.66
N THR A 93 -6.72 -4.87 9.96
CA THR A 93 -6.53 -6.01 10.86
C THR A 93 -7.53 -7.15 10.62
N ALA A 94 -7.31 -8.28 11.28
CA ALA A 94 -8.27 -9.40 11.28
C ALA A 94 -9.67 -8.99 11.76
N ASP A 95 -9.77 -8.06 12.73
CA ASP A 95 -11.06 -7.53 13.20
C ASP A 95 -11.76 -6.69 12.11
N SER A 96 -11.00 -5.90 11.36
CA SER A 96 -11.52 -5.17 10.20
C SER A 96 -12.02 -6.14 9.12
N GLU A 97 -11.29 -7.22 8.85
CA GLU A 97 -11.74 -8.28 7.94
C GLU A 97 -13.03 -8.95 8.45
N ALA A 98 -13.10 -9.31 9.72
CA ALA A 98 -14.29 -9.91 10.34
C ALA A 98 -15.51 -8.99 10.24
N ARG A 99 -15.32 -7.68 10.43
CA ARG A 99 -16.36 -6.67 10.20
C ARG A 99 -16.78 -6.62 8.72
N PHE A 100 -15.82 -6.64 7.80
CA PHE A 100 -16.12 -6.64 6.36
C PHE A 100 -16.91 -7.88 5.97
N ARG A 101 -16.53 -9.07 6.42
CA ARG A 101 -17.25 -10.33 6.20
C ARG A 101 -18.71 -10.26 6.65
N ARG A 102 -18.98 -9.65 7.80
CA ARG A 102 -20.35 -9.44 8.30
C ARG A 102 -21.17 -8.49 7.42
N LEU A 103 -20.53 -7.45 6.88
CA LEU A 103 -21.19 -6.41 6.08
C LEU A 103 -21.37 -6.81 4.60
N LYS A 104 -20.48 -7.66 4.09
CA LYS A 104 -20.50 -8.16 2.70
C LYS A 104 -20.16 -9.66 2.66
N PRO A 105 -21.12 -10.54 2.98
CA PRO A 105 -20.89 -12.00 3.06
C PRO A 105 -20.51 -12.66 1.73
N ASP A 106 -20.82 -12.02 0.61
CA ASP A 106 -20.51 -12.48 -0.75
C ASP A 106 -19.08 -12.09 -1.22
N ALA A 107 -18.32 -11.35 -0.40
CA ALA A 107 -16.93 -11.03 -0.71
C ALA A 107 -16.01 -12.24 -0.50
N HIS A 108 -14.96 -12.32 -1.31
CA HIS A 108 -13.85 -13.24 -1.14
C HIS A 108 -12.75 -12.59 -0.31
N PHE A 109 -11.98 -13.41 0.39
CA PHE A 109 -10.98 -12.92 1.34
C PHE A 109 -9.70 -13.73 1.22
N ALA A 110 -8.57 -13.06 1.31
CA ALA A 110 -7.25 -13.68 1.28
C ALA A 110 -6.28 -12.96 2.21
N VAL A 111 -5.29 -13.70 2.69
CA VAL A 111 -4.24 -13.19 3.56
C VAL A 111 -2.90 -13.53 2.92
N ILE A 112 -2.05 -12.52 2.73
CA ILE A 112 -0.70 -12.66 2.19
C ILE A 112 0.31 -12.40 3.31
N PRO A 113 1.44 -13.15 3.39
CA PRO A 113 2.52 -12.81 4.31
C PRO A 113 3.03 -11.38 4.13
N GLY A 114 3.09 -10.60 5.21
CA GLY A 114 3.61 -9.24 5.16
C GLY A 114 2.76 -8.22 5.92
N GLY A 115 3.25 -6.99 5.93
CA GLY A 115 2.65 -5.87 6.64
C GLY A 115 1.53 -5.18 5.87
N HIS A 116 1.30 -3.91 6.18
CA HIS A 116 0.31 -3.09 5.47
C HIS A 116 0.61 -2.95 3.98
N LEU A 117 1.90 -2.90 3.60
CA LEU A 117 2.34 -2.76 2.22
C LEU A 117 2.74 -4.11 1.61
N PHE A 118 2.02 -5.18 1.96
CA PHE A 118 2.23 -6.52 1.40
C PHE A 118 2.31 -6.55 -0.14
N PRO A 119 1.62 -5.70 -0.95
CA PRO A 119 1.82 -5.71 -2.39
C PRO A 119 3.24 -5.31 -2.82
N MET A 120 3.93 -4.48 -2.02
CA MET A 120 5.31 -4.08 -2.26
C MET A 120 6.32 -5.08 -1.68
N GLU A 121 5.91 -5.84 -0.66
CA GLU A 121 6.73 -6.88 -0.01
C GLU A 121 6.69 -8.21 -0.79
N ARG A 122 5.52 -8.56 -1.34
CA ARG A 122 5.22 -9.82 -2.05
C ARG A 122 4.49 -9.55 -3.39
N PRO A 123 5.11 -8.83 -4.33
CA PRO A 123 4.44 -8.42 -5.57
C PRO A 123 3.99 -9.60 -6.43
N GLU A 124 4.79 -10.66 -6.55
CA GLU A 124 4.47 -11.84 -7.37
C GLU A 124 3.29 -12.62 -6.79
N GLU A 125 3.30 -12.89 -5.49
CA GLU A 125 2.23 -13.60 -4.78
C GLU A 125 0.93 -12.78 -4.82
N THR A 126 1.02 -11.47 -4.60
CA THR A 126 -0.13 -10.57 -4.70
C THR A 126 -0.72 -10.58 -6.11
N ALA A 127 0.14 -10.49 -7.14
CA ALA A 127 -0.32 -10.49 -8.52
C ALA A 127 -0.90 -11.85 -8.94
N ALA A 128 -0.32 -12.96 -8.47
CA ALA A 128 -0.83 -14.31 -8.73
C ALA A 128 -2.24 -14.48 -8.14
N LEU A 129 -2.43 -14.11 -6.87
CA LEU A 129 -3.72 -14.16 -6.19
C LEU A 129 -4.79 -13.35 -6.94
N VAL A 130 -4.46 -12.10 -7.32
CA VAL A 130 -5.41 -11.24 -8.04
C VAL A 130 -5.75 -11.84 -9.41
N ARG A 131 -4.77 -12.34 -10.16
CA ARG A 131 -5.01 -12.98 -11.47
C ARG A 131 -5.85 -14.24 -11.36
N GLU A 132 -5.60 -15.08 -10.36
CA GLU A 132 -6.39 -16.28 -10.10
C GLU A 132 -7.85 -15.92 -9.81
N TRP A 133 -8.06 -14.96 -8.91
CA TRP A 133 -9.40 -14.51 -8.56
C TRP A 133 -10.14 -13.90 -9.77
N LEU A 134 -9.49 -13.05 -10.54
CA LEU A 134 -10.05 -12.48 -11.77
C LEU A 134 -10.43 -13.57 -12.78
N THR A 135 -9.54 -14.54 -12.99
CA THR A 135 -9.79 -15.67 -13.92
C THR A 135 -11.01 -16.47 -13.48
N ARG A 136 -11.18 -16.68 -12.16
CA ARG A 136 -12.33 -17.40 -11.62
C ARG A 136 -13.63 -16.62 -11.85
N ILE A 137 -13.70 -15.35 -11.49
CA ILE A 137 -14.95 -14.57 -11.63
C ILE A 137 -15.35 -14.33 -13.08
N LEU A 138 -14.39 -14.25 -14.01
CA LEU A 138 -14.66 -14.11 -15.45
C LEU A 138 -15.18 -15.40 -16.08
N ARG A 139 -14.99 -16.56 -15.45
CA ARG A 139 -15.58 -17.85 -15.90
C ARG A 139 -16.98 -18.07 -15.34
N GLU A 140 -17.30 -17.40 -14.23
CA GLU A 140 -18.60 -17.49 -13.54
C GLU A 140 -19.63 -16.45 -14.05
N THR A 141 -19.18 -15.49 -14.88
CA THR A 141 -20.01 -14.45 -15.53
C THR A 141 -20.29 -14.82 -16.98
#